data_AF-A0A329ZQQ0-F1
#
_entry.id   AF-A0A329ZQQ0-F1
#
_cell.length_a   1.000
_cell.length_b   1.000
_cell.length_c   1.000
_cell.angle_alpha   90.00
_cell.angle_beta   90.00
_cell.angle_gamma   90.00
#
_symmetry.space_group_name_H-M   'P 1'
#
loop_
_entity.id
_entity.type
_entity.pdbx_description
1 polymer ?
#
loop_
_entity_poly.entity_id
_entity_poly.type
_entity_poly.pdbx_seq_one_letter_code
_entity_poly.pdbx_strand_id
1 'polypeptide(L)'
;MARGIKFLQEAIIKLSSLGDIIHLALLLPMFESRQREWFVDEEFSEILRYSPFVSQIHPLPIRKLLKGRRWRELYTLLNNLKQLNSYDYVIDAQGLLKSAIIAHFLPSKRKIGFSFQSAKEGLSALFYHEHCHINYQEHILKRNAKLLSEAYCLPYKHQLLDEFLQKGRLCCLPGLNASDEAKQKIQTLIQDYKGKKIVFALESSKPNKVYPPQQFLVLSKYLDKNFHIFLLSYSYPLIAQEMQESNPCLVCLPKLSLDEVKALLMQVDLVIGGDTGVVHLAFALNIASITLFGNTPIERFALLSPINRALRAEASRDYQKDDFSIATLCPKKIAEIAKDLLR
;
A
#
# COMPACT_ATOMS: atom_id res chain seq x y z
N MET A 1 31.21 -12.67 30.00
CA MET A 1 29.98 -13.12 29.32
C MET A 1 29.28 -11.89 28.77
N ALA A 2 29.34 -11.65 27.47
CA ALA A 2 28.58 -10.58 26.83
C ALA A 2 27.09 -10.89 27.02
N ARG A 3 26.35 -10.03 27.73
CA ARG A 3 24.89 -10.07 27.73
C ARG A 3 24.47 -9.82 26.28
N GLY A 4 24.09 -10.88 25.56
CA GLY A 4 23.58 -10.76 24.20
C GLY A 4 22.45 -9.74 24.17
N ILE A 5 22.53 -8.75 23.29
CA ILE A 5 21.48 -7.77 23.09
C ILE A 5 20.23 -8.54 22.68
N LYS A 6 19.26 -8.67 23.61
CA LYS A 6 17.98 -9.32 23.32
C LYS A 6 17.14 -8.32 22.54
N PHE A 7 17.05 -8.52 21.22
CA PHE A 7 16.10 -7.77 20.41
C PHE A 7 14.67 -8.10 20.86
N LEU A 8 13.83 -7.06 20.95
CA LEU A 8 12.43 -7.21 21.28
C LEU A 8 11.70 -7.91 20.13
N GLN A 9 10.89 -8.92 20.46
CA GLN A 9 10.07 -9.65 19.51
C GLN A 9 8.75 -8.91 19.29
N GLU A 10 8.44 -8.58 18.05
CA GLU A 10 7.29 -7.77 17.69
C GLU A 10 6.44 -8.47 16.63
N ALA A 11 5.13 -8.51 16.86
CA ALA A 11 4.14 -8.91 15.87
C ALA A 11 3.34 -7.70 15.40
N ILE A 12 3.41 -7.37 14.11
CA ILE A 12 2.53 -6.38 13.48
C ILE A 12 1.40 -7.11 12.76
N ILE A 13 0.15 -6.71 13.03
CA ILE A 13 -1.02 -7.18 12.31
C ILE A 13 -1.54 -6.04 11.42
N LYS A 14 -1.38 -6.24 10.12
CA LYS A 14 -1.97 -5.40 9.08
C LYS A 14 -2.30 -6.30 7.88
N LEU A 15 -3.53 -6.79 7.88
CA LEU A 15 -3.99 -7.81 6.94
C LEU A 15 -4.22 -7.26 5.54
N SER A 16 -4.77 -6.05 5.44
CA SER A 16 -5.21 -5.44 4.17
C SER A 16 -5.50 -3.93 4.34
N SER A 17 -5.75 -3.14 3.31
CA SER A 17 -5.50 -3.39 1.89
C SER A 17 -4.01 -3.19 1.53
N LEU A 18 -3.63 -3.48 0.28
CA LEU A 18 -2.26 -3.28 -0.22
C LEU A 18 -1.71 -1.89 0.12
N GLY A 19 -2.48 -0.84 -0.12
CA GLY A 19 -2.09 0.53 0.21
C GLY A 19 -1.87 0.76 1.71
N ASP A 20 -2.74 0.21 2.55
CA ASP A 20 -2.61 0.35 4.00
C ASP A 20 -1.41 -0.39 4.58
N ILE A 21 -1.02 -1.52 3.97
CA ILE A 21 0.21 -2.26 4.29
C ILE A 21 1.43 -1.39 3.97
N ILE A 22 1.46 -0.81 2.77
CA ILE A 22 2.55 0.07 2.33
C ILE A 22 2.66 1.32 3.22
N HIS A 23 1.53 1.96 3.55
CA HIS A 23 1.51 3.12 4.45
C HIS A 23 2.11 2.83 5.83
N LEU A 24 1.86 1.65 6.39
CA LEU A 24 2.47 1.26 7.65
C LEU A 24 3.96 0.92 7.47
N ALA A 25 4.29 0.20 6.40
CA ALA A 25 5.67 -0.19 6.10
C ALA A 25 6.60 1.02 5.93
N LEU A 26 6.13 2.10 5.28
CA LEU A 26 6.86 3.36 5.10
C LEU A 26 7.40 3.96 6.40
N LEU A 27 6.74 3.70 7.54
CA LEU A 27 7.11 4.27 8.83
C LEU A 27 8.13 3.43 9.59
N LEU A 28 8.30 2.15 9.25
CA LEU A 28 9.21 1.25 9.95
C LEU A 28 10.67 1.75 10.03
N PRO A 29 11.26 2.41 9.01
CA PRO A 29 12.61 2.96 9.10
C PRO A 29 12.82 4.00 10.20
N MET A 30 11.73 4.64 10.66
CA MET A 30 11.78 5.66 11.72
C MET A 30 11.90 5.05 13.12
N PHE A 31 11.71 3.74 13.24
CA PHE A 31 11.76 3.03 14.50
C PHE A 31 12.93 2.07 14.50
N GLU A 32 13.66 1.99 15.63
CA GLU A 32 14.84 1.15 15.80
C GLU A 32 14.64 -0.28 15.27
N SER A 33 15.75 -0.91 14.85
CA SER A 33 15.74 -2.29 14.37
C SER A 33 15.20 -3.23 15.46
N ARG A 34 14.13 -3.97 15.13
CA ARG A 34 13.44 -4.93 15.98
C ARG A 34 13.27 -6.24 15.20
N GLN A 35 13.14 -7.35 15.90
CA GLN A 35 12.73 -8.60 15.26
C GLN A 35 11.21 -8.53 15.06
N ARG A 36 10.84 -8.13 13.84
CA ARG A 36 9.48 -7.73 13.49
C ARG A 36 8.87 -8.73 12.54
N GLU A 37 7.96 -9.53 13.08
CA GLU A 37 7.15 -10.47 12.33
C GLU A 37 5.83 -9.81 11.90
N TRP A 38 5.40 -10.05 10.67
CA TRP A 38 4.23 -9.38 10.10
C TRP A 38 3.16 -10.38 9.70
N PHE A 39 1.96 -10.23 10.25
CA PHE A 39 0.78 -11.01 9.91
C PHE A 39 -0.06 -10.25 8.87
N VAL A 40 -0.20 -10.88 7.70
CA VAL A 40 -0.82 -10.28 6.50
C VAL A 40 -1.72 -11.30 5.83
N ASP A 41 -2.75 -10.86 5.09
CA ASP A 41 -3.50 -11.78 4.24
C ASP A 41 -2.60 -12.35 3.12
N GLU A 42 -2.74 -13.63 2.79
CA GLU A 42 -1.86 -14.31 1.82
C GLU A 42 -1.79 -13.58 0.46
N GLU A 43 -2.91 -12.98 0.03
CA GLU A 43 -3.02 -12.22 -1.23
C GLU A 43 -2.05 -11.02 -1.30
N PHE A 44 -1.60 -10.48 -0.17
CA PHE A 44 -0.73 -9.30 -0.13
C PHE A 44 0.68 -9.60 0.38
N SER A 45 0.98 -10.85 0.75
CA SER A 45 2.20 -11.21 1.47
C SER A 45 3.51 -10.87 0.74
N GLU A 46 3.52 -11.01 -0.59
CA GLU A 46 4.68 -10.73 -1.43
C GLU A 46 5.14 -9.27 -1.41
N ILE A 47 4.25 -8.31 -1.07
CA ILE A 47 4.59 -6.89 -1.10
C ILE A 47 5.70 -6.54 -0.09
N LEU A 48 5.74 -7.23 1.05
CA LEU A 48 6.72 -7.02 2.11
C LEU A 48 7.95 -7.91 1.96
N ARG A 49 7.94 -8.87 1.04
CA ARG A 49 9.08 -9.77 0.81
C ARG A 49 10.30 -8.94 0.41
N TYR A 50 11.46 -9.28 0.96
CA TYR A 50 12.70 -8.51 0.83
C TYR A 50 12.64 -7.08 1.40
N SER A 51 11.75 -6.81 2.35
CA SER A 51 11.84 -5.63 3.20
C SER A 51 12.92 -5.86 4.27
N PRO A 52 13.88 -4.93 4.47
CA PRO A 52 14.88 -5.06 5.54
C PRO A 52 14.31 -4.81 6.93
N PHE A 53 13.06 -4.38 7.03
CA PHE A 53 12.38 -4.03 8.30
C PHE A 53 11.43 -5.10 8.82
N VAL A 54 11.27 -6.21 8.09
CA VAL A 54 10.39 -7.32 8.44
C VAL A 54 11.22 -8.60 8.42
N SER A 55 11.40 -9.22 9.58
CA SER A 55 12.21 -10.44 9.73
C SER A 55 11.48 -11.68 9.22
N GLN A 56 10.16 -11.74 9.41
CA GLN A 56 9.33 -12.87 8.98
C GLN A 56 7.94 -12.38 8.58
N ILE A 57 7.40 -12.96 7.50
CA ILE A 57 6.04 -12.70 7.04
C ILE A 57 5.21 -13.95 7.30
N HIS A 58 4.07 -13.77 7.95
CA HIS A 58 3.07 -14.81 8.21
C HIS A 58 1.86 -14.58 7.29
N PRO A 59 1.83 -15.22 6.10
CA PRO A 59 0.68 -15.16 5.21
C PRO A 59 -0.48 -15.97 5.79
N LEU A 60 -1.64 -15.33 5.95
CA LEU A 60 -2.85 -15.95 6.49
C LEU A 60 -3.96 -15.95 5.42
N PRO A 61 -4.62 -17.09 5.13
CA PRO A 61 -5.70 -17.17 4.14
C PRO A 61 -7.04 -16.60 4.66
N ILE A 62 -7.03 -15.49 5.42
CA ILE A 62 -8.21 -14.99 6.14
C ILE A 62 -9.34 -14.66 5.18
N ARG A 63 -9.08 -13.94 4.09
CA ARG A 63 -10.09 -13.57 3.10
C ARG A 63 -10.71 -14.81 2.44
N LYS A 64 -9.87 -15.77 2.05
CA LYS A 64 -10.28 -17.03 1.42
C LYS A 64 -11.15 -17.87 2.36
N LEU A 65 -10.74 -18.02 3.62
CA LEU A 65 -11.47 -18.79 4.63
C LEU A 65 -12.82 -18.16 4.97
N LEU A 66 -12.87 -16.84 5.17
CA LEU A 66 -14.12 -16.12 5.49
C LEU A 66 -15.12 -16.16 4.31
N LYS A 67 -14.66 -15.89 3.08
CA LYS A 67 -15.52 -15.98 1.88
C LYS A 67 -16.05 -17.38 1.65
N GLY A 68 -15.19 -18.40 1.83
CA GLY A 68 -15.57 -19.81 1.70
C GLY A 68 -16.35 -20.37 2.89
N ARG A 69 -16.62 -19.58 3.94
CA ARG A 69 -17.28 -20.03 5.19
C ARG A 69 -16.59 -21.25 5.82
N ARG A 70 -15.26 -21.34 5.69
CA ARG A 70 -14.42 -22.46 6.15
C ARG A 70 -14.07 -22.30 7.64
N TRP A 71 -15.09 -22.29 8.51
CA TRP A 71 -14.94 -21.95 9.93
C TRP A 71 -14.04 -22.90 10.72
N ARG A 72 -14.08 -24.20 10.40
CA ARG A 72 -13.22 -25.21 11.06
C ARG A 72 -11.75 -24.92 10.80
N GLU A 73 -11.39 -24.62 9.56
CA GLU A 73 -10.01 -24.28 9.19
C GLU A 73 -9.57 -22.94 9.73
N LEU A 74 -10.48 -21.95 9.79
CA LEU A 74 -10.20 -20.68 10.47
C LEU A 74 -9.92 -20.90 11.95
N TYR A 75 -10.69 -21.75 12.63
CA TYR A 75 -10.45 -22.10 14.02
C TYR A 75 -9.11 -22.83 14.21
N THR A 76 -8.78 -23.79 13.34
CA THR A 76 -7.48 -24.46 13.34
C THR A 76 -6.34 -23.46 13.13
N LEU A 77 -6.46 -22.55 12.16
CA LEU A 77 -5.49 -21.48 11.92
C LEU A 77 -5.28 -20.64 13.18
N LEU A 78 -6.37 -20.15 13.79
CA LEU A 78 -6.31 -19.33 15.00
C LEU A 78 -5.67 -20.11 16.16
N ASN A 79 -6.01 -21.37 16.37
CA ASN A 79 -5.39 -22.19 17.42
C ASN A 79 -3.91 -22.45 17.17
N ASN A 80 -3.48 -22.60 15.91
CA ASN A 80 -2.07 -22.73 15.58
C ASN A 80 -1.27 -21.47 15.93
N LEU A 81 -1.88 -20.27 15.86
CA LEU A 81 -1.23 -19.02 16.28
C LEU A 81 -0.85 -19.01 17.76
N LYS A 82 -1.60 -19.73 18.62
CA LYS A 82 -1.27 -19.86 20.05
C LYS A 82 0.02 -20.63 20.31
N GLN A 83 0.48 -21.41 19.34
CA GLN A 83 1.71 -22.22 19.43
C GLN A 83 2.97 -21.45 19.03
N LEU A 84 2.82 -20.21 18.55
CA LEU A 84 3.94 -19.35 18.22
C LEU A 84 4.67 -18.88 19.48
N ASN A 85 5.90 -18.41 19.30
CA ASN A 85 6.67 -17.81 20.39
C ASN A 85 5.96 -16.56 20.94
N SER A 86 6.13 -16.31 22.23
CA SER A 86 5.54 -15.13 22.87
C SER A 86 6.23 -13.85 22.43
N TYR A 87 5.43 -12.89 21.95
CA TYR A 87 5.91 -11.57 21.53
C TYR A 87 5.99 -10.61 22.73
N ASP A 88 6.96 -9.69 22.69
CA ASP A 88 6.99 -8.59 23.65
C ASP A 88 5.83 -7.61 23.37
N TYR A 89 5.52 -7.38 22.09
CA TYR A 89 4.42 -6.52 21.64
C TYR A 89 3.69 -7.12 20.45
N VAL A 90 2.35 -7.12 20.51
CA VAL A 90 1.47 -7.29 19.35
C VAL A 90 0.83 -5.94 19.06
N ILE A 91 1.02 -5.44 17.84
CA ILE A 91 0.48 -4.18 17.37
C ILE A 91 -0.56 -4.48 16.29
N ASP A 92 -1.84 -4.32 16.60
CA ASP A 92 -2.91 -4.34 15.60
C ASP A 92 -3.10 -2.95 14.99
N ALA A 93 -2.50 -2.76 13.82
CA ALA A 93 -2.60 -1.53 13.05
C ALA A 93 -3.76 -1.52 12.03
N GLN A 94 -4.59 -2.57 12.02
CA GLN A 94 -5.72 -2.71 11.13
C GLN A 94 -6.99 -2.08 11.71
N GLY A 95 -7.27 -2.31 13.00
CA GLY A 95 -8.46 -1.78 13.69
C GLY A 95 -9.78 -2.36 13.19
N LEU A 96 -9.81 -3.68 12.93
CA LEU A 96 -10.98 -4.46 12.53
C LEU A 96 -11.18 -5.65 13.49
N LEU A 97 -12.39 -6.17 13.61
CA LEU A 97 -12.68 -7.31 14.48
C LEU A 97 -11.88 -8.55 14.10
N LYS A 98 -11.76 -8.83 12.79
CA LYS A 98 -11.00 -9.99 12.29
C LYS A 98 -9.51 -9.92 12.64
N SER A 99 -8.91 -8.74 12.65
CA SER A 99 -7.51 -8.57 13.04
C SER A 99 -7.35 -8.64 14.54
N ALA A 100 -8.32 -8.09 15.28
CA ALA A 100 -8.35 -8.14 16.74
C ALA A 100 -8.44 -9.59 17.27
N ILE A 101 -9.23 -10.44 16.61
CA ILE A 101 -9.28 -11.88 16.91
C ILE A 101 -7.92 -12.53 16.66
N ILE A 102 -7.22 -12.22 15.57
CA ILE A 102 -5.86 -12.74 15.33
C ILE A 102 -4.91 -12.27 16.45
N ALA A 103 -4.95 -10.98 16.81
CA ALA A 103 -4.16 -10.42 17.90
C ALA A 103 -4.44 -11.12 19.23
N HIS A 104 -5.70 -11.47 19.49
CA HIS A 104 -6.10 -12.18 20.70
C HIS A 104 -5.45 -13.57 20.80
N PHE A 105 -5.34 -14.29 19.69
CA PHE A 105 -4.77 -15.64 19.67
C PHE A 105 -3.22 -15.66 19.66
N LEU A 106 -2.57 -14.54 19.39
CA LEU A 106 -1.11 -14.43 19.54
C LEU A 106 -0.70 -14.37 21.02
N PRO A 107 0.25 -15.20 21.47
CA PRO A 107 0.84 -15.08 22.79
C PRO A 107 1.69 -13.81 22.87
N SER A 108 1.40 -12.93 23.84
CA SER A 108 2.14 -11.68 23.97
C SER A 108 2.02 -11.06 25.35
N LYS A 109 3.01 -10.26 25.74
CA LYS A 109 2.99 -9.48 26.99
C LYS A 109 2.07 -8.26 26.87
N ARG A 110 2.18 -7.53 25.76
CA ARG A 110 1.41 -6.29 25.50
C ARG A 110 0.69 -6.39 24.15
N LYS A 111 -0.57 -5.97 24.13
CA LYS A 111 -1.43 -5.90 22.93
C LYS A 111 -1.92 -4.48 22.80
N ILE A 112 -1.53 -3.82 21.72
CA ILE A 112 -1.85 -2.42 21.46
C ILE A 112 -2.61 -2.33 20.14
N GLY A 113 -3.66 -1.52 20.11
CA GLY A 113 -4.41 -1.19 18.91
C GLY A 113 -5.16 0.12 19.07
N PHE A 114 -5.97 0.48 18.08
CA PHE A 114 -6.77 1.72 18.17
C PHE A 114 -7.87 1.60 19.23
N SER A 115 -8.19 2.72 19.90
CA SER A 115 -9.33 2.82 20.82
C SER A 115 -10.67 2.65 20.10
N PHE A 116 -11.75 2.45 20.87
CA PHE A 116 -13.11 2.28 20.33
C PHE A 116 -13.53 3.40 19.37
N GLN A 117 -13.23 4.66 19.71
CA GLN A 117 -13.56 5.84 18.89
C GLN A 117 -12.59 6.06 17.72
N SER A 118 -11.40 5.45 17.81
CA SER A 118 -10.32 5.62 16.84
C SER A 118 -10.29 4.52 15.79
N ALA A 119 -10.76 3.32 16.10
CA ALA A 119 -10.78 2.19 15.19
C ALA A 119 -11.87 2.32 14.13
N LYS A 120 -11.72 1.58 13.02
CA LYS A 120 -12.78 1.50 12.00
C LYS A 120 -13.97 0.67 12.50
N GLU A 121 -13.69 -0.38 13.26
CA GLU A 121 -14.68 -1.20 13.96
C GLU A 121 -14.36 -1.13 15.46
N GLY A 122 -15.05 -0.25 16.21
CA GLY A 122 -14.73 0.08 17.60
C GLY A 122 -14.63 -1.13 18.53
N LEU A 123 -15.41 -2.18 18.30
CA LEU A 123 -15.37 -3.43 19.07
C LEU A 123 -14.02 -4.16 19.02
N SER A 124 -13.17 -3.88 18.03
CA SER A 124 -11.79 -4.38 17.97
C SER A 124 -10.99 -3.99 19.22
N ALA A 125 -11.29 -2.84 19.82
CA ALA A 125 -10.60 -2.35 21.01
C ALA A 125 -10.68 -3.34 22.20
N LEU A 126 -11.76 -4.13 22.31
CA LEU A 126 -11.96 -5.07 23.43
C LEU A 126 -10.89 -6.17 23.54
N PHE A 127 -10.08 -6.36 22.49
CA PHE A 127 -9.04 -7.39 22.43
C PHE A 127 -7.64 -6.88 22.78
N TYR A 128 -7.49 -5.59 23.08
CA TYR A 128 -6.21 -4.94 23.36
C TYR A 128 -6.11 -4.56 24.84
N HIS A 129 -4.90 -4.57 25.38
CA HIS A 129 -4.63 -4.09 26.74
C HIS A 129 -4.41 -2.56 26.75
N GLU A 130 -3.96 -2.02 25.63
CA GLU A 130 -3.60 -0.62 25.46
C GLU A 130 -4.24 -0.04 24.20
N HIS A 131 -4.62 1.23 24.29
CA HIS A 131 -5.45 1.87 23.28
C HIS A 131 -4.83 3.16 22.77
N CYS A 132 -4.68 3.23 21.45
CA CYS A 132 -4.25 4.43 20.75
C CYS A 132 -5.44 5.32 20.41
N HIS A 133 -5.45 6.55 20.94
CA HIS A 133 -6.50 7.53 20.73
C HIS A 133 -6.10 8.53 19.64
N ILE A 134 -6.71 8.44 18.46
CA ILE A 134 -6.54 9.40 17.37
C ILE A 134 -7.80 9.47 16.50
N ASN A 135 -8.14 10.67 16.01
CA ASN A 135 -9.31 10.88 15.17
C ASN A 135 -9.24 9.99 13.90
N TYR A 136 -10.35 9.32 13.57
CA TYR A 136 -10.48 8.45 12.40
C TYR A 136 -10.11 9.11 11.08
N GLN A 137 -10.40 10.41 10.95
CA GLN A 137 -10.19 11.18 9.73
C GLN A 137 -8.77 11.74 9.58
N GLU A 138 -7.93 11.59 10.61
CA GLU A 138 -6.51 11.98 10.50
C GLU A 138 -5.80 11.24 9.37
N HIS A 139 -4.77 11.89 8.84
CA HIS A 139 -3.93 11.31 7.79
C HIS A 139 -3.44 9.91 8.18
N ILE A 140 -3.49 8.97 7.25
CA ILE A 140 -3.24 7.55 7.55
C ILE A 140 -1.84 7.33 8.15
N LEU A 141 -0.83 8.05 7.65
CA LEU A 141 0.53 7.99 8.20
C LEU A 141 0.60 8.56 9.63
N LYS A 142 -0.17 9.60 9.97
CA LYS A 142 -0.22 10.15 11.33
C LYS A 142 -0.79 9.15 12.31
N ARG A 143 -1.86 8.48 11.91
CA ARG A 143 -2.51 7.41 12.69
C ARG A 143 -1.56 6.25 12.95
N ASN A 144 -0.91 5.75 11.91
CA ASN A 144 0.04 4.64 12.04
C ASN A 144 1.26 5.07 12.87
N ALA A 145 1.82 6.27 12.65
CA ALA A 145 2.98 6.75 13.39
C ALA A 145 2.67 6.95 14.87
N LYS A 146 1.48 7.45 15.21
CA LYS A 146 1.05 7.58 16.60
C LYS A 146 0.91 6.22 17.27
N LEU A 147 0.26 5.26 16.61
CA LEU A 147 0.10 3.90 17.11
C LEU A 147 1.47 3.24 17.39
N LEU A 148 2.40 3.33 16.43
CA LEU A 148 3.76 2.79 16.60
C LEU A 148 4.52 3.51 17.72
N SER A 149 4.41 4.84 17.80
CA SER A 149 5.08 5.62 18.85
C SER A 149 4.59 5.20 20.25
N GLU A 150 3.28 5.08 20.44
CA GLU A 150 2.70 4.65 21.72
C GLU A 150 3.06 3.21 22.05
N ALA A 151 3.00 2.30 21.08
CA ALA A 151 3.39 0.91 21.26
C ALA A 151 4.84 0.77 21.73
N TYR A 152 5.74 1.60 21.20
CA TYR A 152 7.16 1.60 21.56
C TYR A 152 7.52 2.51 22.73
N CYS A 153 6.54 3.14 23.39
CA CYS A 153 6.76 4.13 24.44
C CYS A 153 7.68 5.29 24.02
N LEU A 154 7.58 5.70 22.75
CA LEU A 154 8.34 6.82 22.18
C LEU A 154 7.46 8.07 22.11
N PRO A 155 8.05 9.28 22.25
CA PRO A 155 7.29 10.51 22.13
C PRO A 155 6.76 10.67 20.69
N TYR A 156 5.45 10.82 20.56
CA TYR A 156 4.82 11.09 19.27
C TYR A 156 5.07 12.55 18.85
N LYS A 157 6.06 12.74 17.97
CA LYS A 157 6.42 14.06 17.42
C LYS A 157 5.72 14.32 16.10
N HIS A 158 4.46 14.74 16.16
CA HIS A 158 3.63 15.02 14.97
C HIS A 158 4.31 15.99 13.98
N GLN A 159 5.01 17.01 14.49
CA GLN A 159 5.75 17.98 13.67
C GLN A 159 6.84 17.33 12.83
N LEU A 160 7.55 16.32 13.35
CA LEU A 160 8.56 15.62 12.56
C LEU A 160 7.93 14.88 11.39
N LEU A 161 6.76 14.25 11.58
CA LEU A 161 6.07 13.57 10.48
C LEU A 161 5.59 14.56 9.41
N ASP A 162 5.04 15.71 9.83
CA ASP A 162 4.68 16.77 8.88
C ASP A 162 5.91 17.27 8.12
N GLU A 163 7.04 17.49 8.82
CA GLU A 163 8.30 17.85 8.17
C GLU A 163 8.83 16.75 7.25
N PHE A 164 8.71 15.47 7.63
CA PHE A 164 9.15 14.34 6.82
C PHE A 164 8.34 14.23 5.54
N LEU A 165 7.03 14.50 5.61
CA LEU A 165 6.14 14.55 4.45
C LEU A 165 6.42 15.78 3.59
N GLN A 166 6.54 16.97 4.18
CA GLN A 166 6.78 18.22 3.46
C GLN A 166 8.18 18.26 2.81
N LYS A 167 9.21 17.75 3.48
CA LYS A 167 10.59 17.73 2.98
C LYS A 167 10.89 16.50 2.12
N GLY A 168 9.91 15.65 1.86
CA GLY A 168 10.09 14.42 1.07
C GLY A 168 11.16 13.47 1.64
N ARG A 169 11.32 13.44 2.97
CA ARG A 169 12.27 12.57 3.66
C ARG A 169 11.67 11.21 4.01
N LEU A 170 10.33 11.11 4.02
CA LEU A 170 9.60 9.84 4.05
C LEU A 170 9.08 9.52 2.65
N CYS A 171 9.97 9.49 1.66
CA CYS A 171 9.64 9.26 0.25
C CYS A 171 9.89 7.82 -0.21
N CYS A 172 10.36 6.94 0.66
CA CYS A 172 10.65 5.56 0.27
C CYS A 172 10.74 4.62 1.47
N LEU A 173 10.64 3.34 1.17
CA LEU A 173 11.02 2.24 2.05
C LEU A 173 12.43 1.78 1.64
N PRO A 174 13.49 2.28 2.30
CA PRO A 174 14.86 2.01 1.88
C PRO A 174 15.16 0.51 1.92
N GLY A 175 15.78 0.01 0.87
CA GLY A 175 16.16 -1.41 0.75
C GLY A 175 15.00 -2.36 0.43
N LEU A 176 13.76 -1.89 0.26
CA LEU A 176 12.68 -2.71 -0.30
C LEU A 176 13.10 -3.21 -1.69
N ASN A 177 12.97 -4.51 -1.91
CA ASN A 177 13.41 -5.14 -3.15
C ASN A 177 12.42 -6.21 -3.65
N ALA A 178 12.64 -6.69 -4.88
CA ALA A 178 11.99 -7.86 -5.45
C ALA A 178 12.97 -9.02 -5.57
N SER A 179 12.46 -10.24 -5.77
CA SER A 179 13.30 -11.41 -6.08
C SER A 179 14.07 -11.23 -7.39
N ASP A 180 15.19 -11.93 -7.53
CA ASP A 180 15.99 -11.87 -8.74
C ASP A 180 15.26 -12.53 -9.91
N GLU A 181 14.44 -13.55 -9.64
CA GLU A 181 13.56 -14.18 -10.64
C GLU A 181 12.54 -13.16 -11.17
N ALA A 182 11.90 -12.39 -10.29
CA ALA A 182 10.96 -11.35 -10.68
C ALA A 182 11.64 -10.24 -11.50
N LYS A 183 12.83 -9.78 -11.08
CA LYS A 183 13.62 -8.79 -11.83
C LYS A 183 13.98 -9.28 -13.22
N GLN A 184 14.49 -10.51 -13.33
CA GLN A 184 14.89 -11.09 -14.62
C GLN A 184 13.70 -11.26 -15.57
N LYS A 185 12.56 -11.72 -15.04
CA LYS A 185 11.32 -11.85 -15.83
C LYS A 185 10.86 -10.49 -16.36
N ILE A 186 10.80 -9.48 -15.50
CA ILE A 186 10.40 -8.13 -15.91
C ILE A 186 11.40 -7.51 -16.87
N GLN A 187 12.70 -7.66 -16.62
CA GLN A 187 13.74 -7.15 -17.50
C GLN A 187 13.56 -7.71 -18.92
N THR A 188 13.38 -9.02 -19.05
CA THR A 188 13.09 -9.68 -20.33
C THR A 188 11.83 -9.13 -20.98
N LEU A 189 10.77 -8.87 -20.20
CA LEU A 189 9.49 -8.38 -20.69
C LEU A 189 9.56 -6.95 -21.25
N ILE A 190 10.44 -6.11 -20.71
CA ILE A 190 10.49 -4.68 -21.06
C ILE A 190 11.81 -4.23 -21.73
N GLN A 191 12.72 -5.15 -22.06
CA GLN A 191 14.07 -4.83 -22.56
C GLN A 191 14.10 -4.06 -23.89
N ASP A 192 13.11 -4.31 -24.75
CA ASP A 192 13.04 -3.75 -26.11
C ASP A 192 12.46 -2.32 -26.13
N TYR A 193 11.82 -1.90 -25.05
CA TYR A 193 11.20 -0.58 -24.91
C TYR A 193 12.25 0.44 -24.43
N LYS A 194 12.81 1.20 -25.37
CA LYS A 194 13.84 2.22 -25.11
C LYS A 194 13.20 3.60 -24.93
N GLY A 195 13.57 4.31 -23.85
CA GLY A 195 13.03 5.62 -23.53
C GLY A 195 12.31 5.62 -22.20
N LYS A 196 11.40 6.58 -22.00
CA LYS A 196 10.66 6.72 -20.75
C LYS A 196 9.56 5.68 -20.65
N LYS A 197 9.49 5.03 -19.49
CA LYS A 197 8.57 3.94 -19.18
C LYS A 197 7.55 4.41 -18.17
N ILE A 198 6.27 4.28 -18.50
CA ILE A 198 5.16 4.72 -17.68
C ILE A 198 4.28 3.53 -17.37
N VAL A 199 3.76 3.43 -16.16
CA VAL A 199 2.74 2.44 -15.79
C VAL A 199 1.39 3.12 -15.59
N PHE A 200 0.36 2.61 -16.25
CA PHE A 200 -1.03 2.93 -15.94
C PHE A 200 -1.62 1.82 -15.08
N ALA A 201 -1.98 2.15 -13.84
CA ALA A 201 -2.72 1.26 -12.96
C ALA A 201 -4.22 1.41 -13.25
N LEU A 202 -4.77 0.48 -14.02
CA LEU A 202 -6.18 0.51 -14.46
C LEU A 202 -7.16 0.05 -13.37
N GLU A 203 -6.66 -0.23 -12.16
CA GLU A 203 -7.42 -0.91 -11.11
C GLU A 203 -7.20 -0.31 -9.72
N SER A 204 -8.26 -0.34 -8.92
CA SER A 204 -8.25 0.01 -7.51
C SER A 204 -9.17 -0.94 -6.73
N SER A 205 -9.04 -0.90 -5.40
CA SER A 205 -9.87 -1.66 -4.47
C SER A 205 -11.38 -1.40 -4.58
N LYS A 206 -11.78 -0.27 -5.17
CA LYS A 206 -13.18 0.11 -5.38
C LYS A 206 -13.37 0.69 -6.78
N PRO A 207 -14.49 0.39 -7.46
CA PRO A 207 -14.79 0.92 -8.79
C PRO A 207 -14.75 2.45 -8.86
N ASN A 208 -15.24 3.12 -7.82
CA ASN A 208 -15.31 4.59 -7.74
C ASN A 208 -13.94 5.28 -7.59
N LYS A 209 -12.86 4.51 -7.39
CA LYS A 209 -11.47 4.98 -7.38
C LYS A 209 -10.73 4.67 -8.68
N VAL A 210 -11.38 4.01 -9.64
CA VAL A 210 -10.77 3.65 -10.93
C VAL A 210 -10.94 4.81 -11.90
N TYR A 211 -9.83 5.34 -12.42
CA TYR A 211 -9.89 6.29 -13.53
C TYR A 211 -10.27 5.52 -14.81
N PRO A 212 -11.29 5.95 -15.58
CA PRO A 212 -11.83 5.12 -16.65
C PRO A 212 -10.77 4.75 -17.71
N PRO A 213 -10.73 3.50 -18.19
CA PRO A 213 -9.81 3.07 -19.24
C PRO A 213 -9.86 3.93 -20.50
N GLN A 214 -11.05 4.39 -20.90
CA GLN A 214 -11.24 5.29 -22.04
C GLN A 214 -10.54 6.64 -21.82
N GLN A 215 -10.53 7.14 -20.58
CA GLN A 215 -9.81 8.38 -20.24
C GLN A 215 -8.29 8.15 -20.20
N PHE A 216 -7.82 6.98 -19.76
CA PHE A 216 -6.41 6.58 -19.92
C PHE A 216 -6.00 6.51 -21.40
N LEU A 217 -6.86 6.01 -22.29
CA LEU A 217 -6.61 6.01 -23.72
C LEU A 217 -6.51 7.44 -24.27
N VAL A 218 -7.41 8.35 -23.86
CA VAL A 218 -7.33 9.77 -24.24
C VAL A 218 -6.05 10.41 -23.69
N LEU A 219 -5.68 10.14 -22.43
CA LEU A 219 -4.43 10.60 -21.80
C LEU A 219 -3.20 10.15 -22.61
N SER A 220 -3.17 8.89 -23.06
CA SER A 220 -2.05 8.35 -23.83
C SER A 220 -1.76 9.13 -25.11
N LYS A 221 -2.79 9.74 -25.73
CA LYS A 221 -2.66 10.55 -26.95
C LYS A 221 -2.01 11.92 -26.71
N TYR A 222 -2.00 12.40 -25.46
CA TYR A 222 -1.35 13.67 -25.09
C TYR A 222 0.11 13.50 -24.67
N LEU A 223 0.59 12.27 -24.46
CA LEU A 223 1.96 11.96 -24.08
C LEU A 223 2.87 11.87 -25.31
N ASP A 224 4.19 11.90 -25.10
CA ASP A 224 5.17 11.75 -26.19
C ASP A 224 5.08 10.34 -26.79
N LYS A 225 5.20 10.24 -28.12
CA LYS A 225 5.19 8.96 -28.83
C LYS A 225 6.41 8.08 -28.51
N ASN A 226 7.47 8.67 -27.97
CA ASN A 226 8.66 7.95 -27.51
C ASN A 226 8.48 7.36 -26.09
N PHE A 227 7.34 7.59 -25.43
CA PHE A 227 7.05 7.00 -24.14
C PHE A 227 6.37 5.64 -24.33
N HIS A 228 6.77 4.68 -23.51
CA HIS A 228 6.18 3.34 -23.49
C HIS A 228 5.29 3.18 -22.26
N ILE A 229 4.01 2.87 -22.47
CA ILE A 229 3.00 2.88 -21.41
C ILE A 229 2.55 1.45 -21.14
N PHE A 230 2.97 0.89 -20.01
CA PHE A 230 2.60 -0.45 -19.58
C PHE A 230 1.29 -0.44 -18.80
N LEU A 231 0.34 -1.31 -19.19
CA LEU A 231 -0.98 -1.41 -18.58
C LEU A 231 -0.99 -2.51 -17.51
N LEU A 232 -1.28 -2.14 -16.26
CA LEU A 232 -1.58 -3.09 -15.19
C LEU A 232 -3.10 -3.27 -15.06
N SER A 233 -3.59 -4.40 -15.55
CA SER A 233 -5.02 -4.75 -15.66
C SER A 233 -5.28 -6.22 -15.33
N TYR A 234 -5.23 -6.57 -14.04
CA TYR A 234 -5.38 -7.95 -13.57
C TYR A 234 -6.80 -8.52 -13.81
N SER A 235 -7.81 -7.70 -13.59
CA SER A 235 -9.24 -8.01 -13.64
C SER A 235 -9.88 -7.71 -15.00
N TYR A 236 -9.24 -6.87 -15.82
CA TYR A 236 -9.77 -6.42 -17.12
C TYR A 236 -8.79 -6.61 -18.30
N PRO A 237 -8.30 -7.85 -18.57
CA PRO A 237 -7.30 -8.08 -19.61
C PRO A 237 -7.79 -7.75 -21.03
N LEU A 238 -9.08 -7.98 -21.33
CA LEU A 238 -9.65 -7.66 -22.65
C LEU A 238 -9.64 -6.16 -22.94
N ILE A 239 -9.96 -5.33 -21.94
CA ILE A 239 -9.94 -3.86 -22.09
C ILE A 239 -8.52 -3.38 -22.41
N ALA A 240 -7.50 -3.96 -21.76
CA ALA A 240 -6.11 -3.57 -22.03
C ALA A 240 -5.64 -3.99 -23.43
N GLN A 241 -6.11 -5.12 -23.95
CA GLN A 241 -5.84 -5.56 -25.33
C GLN A 241 -6.47 -4.59 -26.35
N GLU A 242 -7.76 -4.26 -26.19
CA GLU A 242 -8.46 -3.28 -27.04
C GLU A 242 -7.77 -1.90 -27.02
N MET A 243 -7.28 -1.47 -25.86
CA MET A 243 -6.52 -0.23 -25.72
C MET A 243 -5.19 -0.27 -26.49
N GLN A 244 -4.44 -1.38 -26.43
CA GLN A 244 -3.19 -1.56 -27.18
C GLN A 244 -3.43 -1.55 -28.70
N GLU A 245 -4.47 -2.21 -29.17
CA GLU A 245 -4.86 -2.18 -30.59
C GLU A 245 -5.15 -0.74 -31.07
N SER A 246 -5.70 0.09 -30.19
CA SER A 246 -6.03 1.49 -30.46
C SER A 246 -4.82 2.45 -30.38
N ASN A 247 -3.76 2.11 -29.64
CA ASN A 247 -2.55 2.92 -29.51
C ASN A 247 -1.30 2.03 -29.32
N PRO A 248 -0.41 1.94 -30.32
CA PRO A 248 0.81 1.13 -30.24
C PRO A 248 1.80 1.52 -29.13
N CYS A 249 1.67 2.71 -28.52
CA CYS A 249 2.50 3.10 -27.36
C CYS A 249 2.06 2.40 -26.07
N LEU A 250 0.85 1.85 -26.04
CA LEU A 250 0.31 1.10 -24.91
C LEU A 250 0.72 -0.37 -25.04
N VAL A 251 1.19 -0.94 -23.93
CA VAL A 251 1.67 -2.32 -23.84
C VAL A 251 0.87 -3.04 -22.76
N CYS A 252 0.02 -3.96 -23.19
CA CYS A 252 -0.71 -4.86 -22.31
C CYS A 252 0.27 -5.86 -21.68
N LEU A 253 0.39 -5.81 -20.36
CA LEU A 253 1.22 -6.76 -19.63
C LEU A 253 0.45 -8.08 -19.40
N PRO A 254 1.15 -9.22 -19.32
CA PRO A 254 0.57 -10.43 -18.78
C PRO A 254 0.20 -10.22 -17.30
N LYS A 255 -0.56 -11.17 -16.74
CA LYS A 255 -0.85 -11.18 -15.31
C LYS A 255 0.44 -11.33 -14.50
N LEU A 256 0.72 -10.33 -13.67
CA LEU A 256 1.90 -10.29 -12.81
C LEU A 256 1.56 -10.64 -11.35
N SER A 257 2.53 -11.23 -10.63
CA SER A 257 2.49 -11.33 -9.17
C SER A 257 2.81 -9.98 -8.51
N LEU A 258 2.65 -9.85 -7.19
CA LEU A 258 3.01 -8.59 -6.52
C LEU A 258 4.52 -8.39 -6.47
N ASP A 259 5.30 -9.46 -6.38
CA ASP A 259 6.76 -9.38 -6.47
C ASP A 259 7.23 -8.91 -7.86
N GLU A 260 6.53 -9.37 -8.92
CA GLU A 260 6.75 -8.92 -10.30
C GLU A 260 6.29 -7.48 -10.53
N VAL A 261 5.16 -7.04 -9.96
CA VAL A 261 4.74 -5.63 -10.00
C VAL A 261 5.79 -4.74 -9.33
N LYS A 262 6.33 -5.15 -8.18
CA LYS A 262 7.40 -4.43 -7.49
C LYS A 262 8.65 -4.34 -8.37
N ALA A 263 9.07 -5.43 -9.01
CA ALA A 263 10.18 -5.45 -9.96
C ALA A 263 9.94 -4.56 -11.20
N LEU A 264 8.69 -4.49 -11.70
CA LEU A 264 8.28 -3.58 -12.77
C LEU A 264 8.42 -2.12 -12.34
N LEU A 265 7.87 -1.76 -11.18
CA LEU A 265 7.91 -0.37 -10.73
C LEU A 265 9.34 0.13 -10.49
N MET A 266 10.26 -0.75 -10.09
CA MET A 266 11.69 -0.39 -9.95
C MET A 266 12.38 -0.04 -11.29
N GLN A 267 11.75 -0.30 -12.43
CA GLN A 267 12.32 -0.10 -13.77
C GLN A 267 11.52 0.90 -14.62
N VAL A 268 10.62 1.67 -14.02
CA VAL A 268 9.78 2.66 -14.72
C VAL A 268 10.08 4.07 -14.21
N ASP A 269 9.77 5.06 -15.02
CA ASP A 269 10.00 6.47 -14.70
C ASP A 269 8.78 7.12 -14.03
N LEU A 270 7.57 6.61 -14.27
CA LEU A 270 6.32 7.21 -13.76
C LEU A 270 5.21 6.18 -13.59
N VAL A 271 4.41 6.32 -12.54
CA VAL A 271 3.18 5.54 -12.31
C VAL A 271 1.97 6.46 -12.21
N ILE A 272 0.93 6.21 -13.00
CA ILE A 272 -0.33 6.96 -12.98
C ILE A 272 -1.47 6.02 -12.64
N GLY A 273 -2.31 6.39 -11.69
CA GLY A 273 -3.42 5.55 -11.25
C GLY A 273 -4.34 6.25 -10.27
N GLY A 274 -5.45 5.60 -9.93
CA GLY A 274 -6.29 6.04 -8.82
C GLY A 274 -5.60 5.94 -7.46
N ASP A 275 -6.33 6.21 -6.39
CA ASP A 275 -5.92 5.86 -5.02
C ASP A 275 -5.88 4.33 -4.85
N THR A 276 -4.72 3.74 -5.14
CA THR A 276 -4.51 2.28 -5.23
C THR A 276 -3.14 1.88 -4.70
N GLY A 277 -3.03 0.62 -4.24
CA GLY A 277 -1.80 0.08 -3.68
C GLY A 277 -0.59 0.16 -4.61
N VAL A 278 -0.79 0.04 -5.93
CA VAL A 278 0.29 0.18 -6.93
C VAL A 278 0.90 1.59 -6.92
N VAL A 279 0.07 2.63 -6.81
CA VAL A 279 0.55 4.02 -6.77
C VAL A 279 1.25 4.31 -5.44
N HIS A 280 0.74 3.77 -4.32
CA HIS A 280 1.46 3.85 -3.04
C HIS A 280 2.78 3.08 -3.06
N LEU A 281 2.86 1.96 -3.80
CA LEU A 281 4.11 1.21 -3.97
C LEU A 281 5.13 2.02 -4.76
N ALA A 282 4.70 2.75 -5.79
CA ALA A 282 5.56 3.68 -6.53
C ALA A 282 6.18 4.71 -5.58
N PHE A 283 5.36 5.31 -4.71
CA PHE A 283 5.85 6.19 -3.66
C PHE A 283 6.86 5.46 -2.75
N ALA A 284 6.54 4.26 -2.25
CA ALA A 284 7.48 3.51 -1.40
C ALA A 284 8.79 3.10 -2.10
N LEU A 285 8.83 3.01 -3.43
CA LEU A 285 10.03 2.71 -4.20
C LEU A 285 10.77 3.97 -4.67
N ASN A 286 10.35 5.18 -4.24
CA ASN A 286 10.87 6.46 -4.71
C ASN A 286 10.71 6.67 -6.24
N ILE A 287 9.61 6.19 -6.80
CA ILE A 287 9.27 6.33 -8.22
C ILE A 287 8.27 7.47 -8.36
N ALA A 288 8.42 8.30 -9.40
CA ALA A 288 7.50 9.39 -9.65
C ALA A 288 6.08 8.84 -9.84
N SER A 289 5.08 9.56 -9.33
CA SER A 289 3.70 9.12 -9.45
C SER A 289 2.68 10.24 -9.53
N ILE A 290 1.56 9.96 -10.17
CA ILE A 290 0.38 10.83 -10.19
C ILE A 290 -0.81 10.03 -9.65
N THR A 291 -1.27 10.40 -8.45
CA THR A 291 -2.46 9.80 -7.84
C THR A 291 -3.71 10.58 -8.22
N LEU A 292 -4.67 9.87 -8.81
CA LEU A 292 -5.95 10.43 -9.24
C LEU A 292 -7.02 10.15 -8.19
N PHE A 293 -7.59 11.21 -7.64
CA PHE A 293 -8.64 11.15 -6.62
C PHE A 293 -9.97 11.62 -7.23
N GLY A 294 -11.03 10.83 -7.02
CA GLY A 294 -12.40 11.33 -7.09
C GLY A 294 -12.75 12.04 -5.78
N ASN A 295 -13.77 11.52 -5.09
CA ASN A 295 -14.21 12.06 -3.80
C ASN A 295 -13.49 11.46 -2.58
N THR A 296 -12.51 10.58 -2.78
CA THR A 296 -11.67 10.12 -1.66
C THR A 296 -10.96 11.33 -1.02
N PRO A 297 -11.04 11.53 0.31
CA PRO A 297 -10.45 12.68 0.97
C PRO A 297 -8.93 12.71 0.77
N ILE A 298 -8.46 13.66 -0.04
CA ILE A 298 -7.06 13.78 -0.42
C ILE A 298 -6.19 14.06 0.81
N GLU A 299 -6.72 14.82 1.78
CA GLU A 299 -6.06 15.20 3.03
C GLU A 299 -5.76 14.01 3.94
N ARG A 300 -6.40 12.86 3.68
CA ARG A 300 -6.25 11.65 4.49
C ARG A 300 -5.25 10.66 3.91
N PHE A 301 -5.09 10.64 2.59
CA PHE A 301 -4.37 9.57 1.87
C PHE A 301 -3.30 10.06 0.89
N ALA A 302 -3.25 11.36 0.56
CA ALA A 302 -2.28 11.85 -0.41
C ALA A 302 -0.85 11.74 0.11
N LEU A 303 -0.03 11.05 -0.67
CA LEU A 303 1.41 11.00 -0.49
C LEU A 303 2.03 11.95 -1.50
N LEU A 304 2.52 13.09 -1.02
CA LEU A 304 3.06 14.16 -1.85
C LEU A 304 4.58 14.27 -1.65
N SER A 305 5.30 14.51 -2.73
CA SER A 305 6.74 14.79 -2.73
C SER A 305 7.11 15.61 -3.97
N PRO A 306 8.38 16.04 -4.15
CA PRO A 306 8.84 16.66 -5.39
C PRO A 306 8.63 15.82 -6.65
N ILE A 307 8.43 14.50 -6.55
CA ILE A 307 8.15 13.60 -7.70
C ILE A 307 6.79 12.90 -7.64
N ASN A 308 6.06 13.03 -6.53
CA ASN A 308 4.73 12.42 -6.35
C ASN A 308 3.67 13.52 -6.25
N ARG A 309 2.75 13.52 -7.21
CA ARG A 309 1.67 14.52 -7.34
C ARG A 309 0.31 13.86 -7.14
N ALA A 310 -0.67 14.67 -6.76
CA ALA A 310 -2.06 14.25 -6.68
C ALA A 310 -2.96 15.22 -7.42
N LEU A 311 -3.99 14.70 -8.07
CA LEU A 311 -5.08 15.47 -8.66
C LEU A 311 -6.41 15.00 -8.09
N ARG A 312 -7.25 15.94 -7.70
CA ARG A 312 -8.61 15.68 -7.22
C ARG A 312 -9.61 16.22 -8.24
N ALA A 313 -10.63 15.43 -8.53
CA ALA A 313 -11.80 15.89 -9.26
C ALA A 313 -12.53 16.98 -8.47
N GLU A 314 -13.19 17.90 -9.15
CA GLU A 314 -14.17 18.78 -8.50
C GLU A 314 -15.37 17.92 -8.09
N ALA A 315 -15.37 17.47 -6.83
CA ALA A 315 -16.39 16.62 -6.24
C ALA A 315 -17.14 17.38 -5.14
N SER A 316 -18.31 16.86 -4.73
CA SER A 316 -19.03 17.35 -3.56
C SER A 316 -18.14 17.30 -2.30
N ARG A 317 -18.37 18.20 -1.33
CA ARG A 317 -17.50 18.30 -0.14
C ARG A 317 -17.51 17.04 0.73
N ASP A 318 -18.56 16.22 0.64
CA ASP A 318 -18.77 15.03 1.47
C ASP A 318 -18.44 13.73 0.73
N TYR A 319 -17.65 12.85 1.36
CA TYR A 319 -17.31 11.53 0.80
C TYR A 319 -18.54 10.67 0.54
N GLN A 320 -18.79 10.34 -0.74
CA GLN A 320 -19.84 9.42 -1.16
C GLN A 320 -19.24 8.18 -1.84
N LYS A 321 -19.74 6.98 -1.48
CA LYS A 321 -19.20 5.71 -1.99
C LYS A 321 -19.51 5.47 -3.48
N ASP A 322 -20.59 6.06 -3.99
CA ASP A 322 -21.04 5.95 -5.38
C ASP A 322 -20.61 7.16 -6.22
N ASP A 323 -19.58 7.87 -5.74
CA ASP A 323 -19.04 9.03 -6.43
C ASP A 323 -17.96 8.61 -7.44
N PHE A 324 -18.28 8.74 -8.72
CA PHE A 324 -17.41 8.45 -9.87
C PHE A 324 -16.77 9.73 -10.48
N SER A 325 -16.71 10.83 -9.71
CA SER A 325 -16.13 12.12 -10.14
C SER A 325 -14.68 12.00 -10.63
N ILE A 326 -13.94 10.96 -10.25
CA ILE A 326 -12.60 10.69 -10.79
C ILE A 326 -12.59 10.70 -12.32
N ALA A 327 -13.68 10.29 -12.97
CA ALA A 327 -13.85 10.31 -14.42
C ALA A 327 -13.84 11.72 -15.06
N THR A 328 -14.09 12.76 -14.27
CA THR A 328 -14.10 14.16 -14.72
C THR A 328 -12.71 14.79 -14.79
N LEU A 329 -11.69 14.13 -14.23
CA LEU A 329 -10.31 14.61 -14.29
C LEU A 329 -9.85 14.72 -15.74
N CYS A 330 -9.40 15.91 -16.13
CA CYS A 330 -8.99 16.23 -17.49
C CYS A 330 -7.70 15.48 -17.89
N PRO A 331 -7.72 14.62 -18.93
CA PRO A 331 -6.53 13.92 -19.41
C PRO A 331 -5.38 14.84 -19.79
N LYS A 332 -5.66 16.00 -20.40
CA LYS A 332 -4.63 16.96 -20.80
C LYS A 332 -3.84 17.49 -19.60
N LYS A 333 -4.53 17.83 -18.51
CA LYS A 333 -3.91 18.29 -17.26
C LYS A 333 -3.02 17.21 -16.63
N ILE A 334 -3.46 15.95 -16.67
CA ILE A 334 -2.65 14.81 -16.21
C ILE A 334 -1.39 14.68 -17.07
N ALA A 335 -1.51 14.82 -18.39
CA ALA A 335 -0.38 14.74 -19.33
C ALA A 335 0.64 15.86 -19.11
N GLU A 336 0.20 17.08 -18.81
CA GLU A 336 1.07 18.22 -18.49
C GLU A 336 1.93 17.94 -17.26
N ILE A 337 1.33 17.40 -16.20
CA ILE A 337 2.06 16.99 -14.98
C ILE A 337 3.01 15.83 -15.28
N ALA A 338 2.56 14.84 -16.06
CA ALA A 338 3.40 13.71 -16.44
C ALA A 338 4.65 14.15 -17.21
N LYS A 339 4.49 15.10 -18.15
CA LYS A 339 5.63 15.68 -18.88
C LYS A 339 6.56 16.46 -17.97
N ASP A 340 6.02 17.21 -17.00
CA ASP A 340 6.84 17.94 -16.02
C ASP A 340 7.69 16.99 -15.15
N LEU A 341 7.10 15.88 -14.70
CA LEU A 341 7.80 14.86 -13.91
C LEU A 341 8.84 14.04 -14.72
N LEU A 342 8.71 14.00 -16.05
CA LEU A 342 9.56 13.20 -16.95
C LEU A 342 10.63 14.02 -17.69
N ARG A 343 10.66 15.35 -17.50
CA ARG A 343 11.76 16.23 -17.91
C ARG A 343 12.99 15.95 -17.07
#